data_AF-A0A0J6T762-F1
#
_entry.id   AF-A0A0J6T762-F1
#
_cell.length_a   1.000
_cell.length_b   1.000
_cell.length_c   1.000
_cell.angle_alpha   90.00
_cell.angle_beta   90.00
_cell.angle_gamma   90.00
#
_symmetry.space_group_name_H-M   'P 1'
#
loop_
_entity.id
_entity.type
_entity.pdbx_description
1 polymer ?
#
loop_
_entity_poly.entity_id
_entity_poly.type
_entity_poly.pdbx_seq_one_letter_code
_entity_poly.pdbx_strand_id
1 'polypeptide(L)' 'MRTFRLHRGWREPNGLVTDHATLERVIKAVSASEAMSAALAEGDFVVSDDTNLVWLTDDQGALVWSLRLDDENVSPSP' A
#
# COMPACT_ATOMS: atom_id res chain seq x y z
N MET A 1 -19.90 -2.60 7.11
CA MET A 1 -18.56 -2.78 6.52
C MET A 1 -18.36 -1.74 5.43
N ARG A 2 -17.16 -1.22 5.30
CA ARG A 2 -16.73 -0.29 4.25
C ARG A 2 -15.81 -1.02 3.28
N THR A 3 -15.68 -0.47 2.08
CA THR A 3 -14.80 -0.99 1.05
C THR A 3 -13.54 -0.15 1.00
N PHE A 4 -12.39 -0.80 1.00
CA PHE A 4 -11.09 -0.18 0.80
C PHE A 4 -10.41 -0.81 -0.40
N ARG A 5 -9.58 -0.05 -1.10
CA ARG A 5 -8.75 -0.55 -2.20
C ARG A 5 -7.31 -0.50 -1.76
N LEU A 6 -6.69 -1.68 -1.68
CA LEU A 6 -5.27 -1.83 -1.50
C LEU A 6 -4.61 -1.82 -2.87
N HIS A 7 -3.62 -0.98 -3.03
CA HIS A 7 -2.86 -0.81 -4.25
C HIS A 7 -1.40 -1.06 -3.96
N ARG A 8 -0.67 -1.56 -4.96
CA ARG A 8 0.79 -1.64 -4.95
C ARG A 8 1.33 -1.11 -6.27
N GLY A 9 2.54 -0.57 -6.26
CA GLY A 9 3.21 -0.15 -7.48
C GLY A 9 4.55 0.53 -7.25
N TRP A 10 5.03 1.18 -8.32
CA TRP A 10 6.27 1.93 -8.31
C TRP A 10 5.99 3.43 -8.25
N ARG A 11 6.65 4.07 -7.28
CA ARG A 11 6.77 5.50 -7.09
C ARG A 11 8.11 5.94 -7.65
N GLU A 12 8.05 6.76 -8.69
CA GLU A 12 9.24 7.38 -9.27
C GLU A 12 9.95 8.29 -8.26
N PRO A 13 11.25 8.59 -8.44
CA PRO A 13 11.99 9.50 -7.56
C PRO A 13 11.36 10.89 -7.42
N ASN A 14 10.61 11.34 -8.44
CA ASN A 14 9.86 12.60 -8.42
C ASN A 14 8.53 12.52 -7.64
N GLY A 15 8.21 11.37 -7.06
CA GLY A 15 6.99 11.11 -6.29
C GLY A 15 5.78 10.69 -7.11
N LEU A 16 5.87 10.60 -8.44
CA LEU A 16 4.77 10.15 -9.28
C LEU A 16 4.60 8.63 -9.19
N VAL A 17 3.36 8.18 -9.04
CA VAL A 17 2.99 6.79 -9.20
C VAL A 17 2.35 6.65 -10.58
N THR A 18 3.04 5.99 -11.50
CA THR A 18 2.52 5.73 -12.84
C THR A 18 1.72 4.43 -12.86
N ASP A 19 0.64 4.39 -13.64
CA ASP A 19 -0.33 3.29 -13.73
C ASP A 19 0.25 1.96 -14.29
N HIS A 20 1.55 1.89 -14.54
CA HIS A 20 2.21 0.77 -15.22
C HIS A 20 2.44 -0.49 -14.35
N ALA A 21 2.12 -0.44 -13.05
CA ALA A 21 2.26 -1.60 -12.17
C ALA A 21 1.22 -1.62 -11.03
N THR A 22 0.08 -0.96 -11.22
CA THR A 22 -0.95 -0.83 -10.19
C THR A 22 -1.83 -2.09 -10.17
N LEU A 23 -1.47 -3.03 -9.30
CA LEU A 23 -2.37 -4.12 -8.94
C LEU A 23 -3.24 -3.67 -7.78
N GLU A 24 -4.54 -3.92 -7.89
CA GLU A 24 -5.51 -3.59 -6.86
C GLU A 24 -6.12 -4.84 -6.23
N ARG A 25 -6.42 -4.74 -4.93
CA ARG A 25 -7.19 -5.72 -4.17
C ARG A 25 -8.23 -5.00 -3.32
N VAL A 26 -9.44 -5.57 -3.26
CA VAL A 26 -10.52 -5.04 -2.43
C VAL A 26 -10.45 -5.63 -1.03
N ILE A 27 -10.46 -4.77 -0.02
CA ILE A 27 -10.55 -5.14 1.40
C ILE A 27 -11.89 -4.67 1.96
N LYS A 28 -12.63 -5.57 2.61
CA LYS A 28 -13.84 -5.23 3.38
C LYS A 28 -13.50 -5.19 4.86
N ALA A 29 -13.66 -4.03 5.49
CA ALA A 29 -13.37 -3.85 6.91
C ALA A 29 -14.39 -2.91 7.57
N VAL A 30 -14.53 -2.92 8.89
CA VAL A 30 -15.40 -1.96 9.60
C VAL A 30 -14.74 -0.60 9.80
N SER A 31 -13.40 -0.53 9.73
CA SER A 31 -12.62 0.69 9.93
C SER A 31 -11.35 0.73 9.08
N ALA A 32 -10.74 1.92 8.96
CA ALA A 32 -9.45 2.12 8.32
C ALA A 32 -8.31 1.33 9.01
N SER A 33 -8.33 1.26 10.34
CA SER A 33 -7.31 0.54 11.12
C SER A 33 -7.36 -0.97 10.86
N GLU A 34 -8.57 -1.53 10.79
CA GLU A 34 -8.76 -2.94 10.43
C GLU A 34 -8.39 -3.20 8.97
N ALA A 35 -8.72 -2.29 8.05
CA ALA A 35 -8.32 -2.41 6.65
C ALA A 35 -6.78 -2.36 6.48
N MET A 36 -6.10 -1.50 7.25
CA MET A 36 -4.64 -1.45 7.28
C MET A 36 -4.05 -2.75 7.84
N SER A 37 -4.60 -3.28 8.94
CA SER A 37 -4.17 -4.57 9.51
C SER A 37 -4.34 -5.71 8.50
N ALA A 38 -5.46 -5.73 7.78
CA ALA A 38 -5.71 -6.70 6.71
C ALA A 38 -4.73 -6.51 5.55
N ALA A 39 -4.45 -5.28 5.13
CA ALA A 39 -3.48 -4.99 4.08
C ALA A 39 -2.07 -5.48 4.43
N LEU A 40 -1.63 -5.30 5.68
CA LEU A 40 -0.33 -5.80 6.15
C LEU A 40 -0.27 -7.33 6.22
N ALA A 41 -1.40 -8.00 6.41
CA ALA A 41 -1.48 -9.46 6.39
C ALA A 41 -1.39 -10.04 4.96
N GLU A 42 -1.58 -9.22 3.92
CA GLU A 42 -1.47 -9.60 2.51
C GLU A 42 -0.01 -9.59 2.03
N GLY A 43 0.90 -10.23 2.78
CA GLY A 43 2.36 -10.14 2.58
C GLY A 43 2.83 -10.42 1.15
N ASP A 44 2.31 -11.46 0.50
CA ASP A 44 2.65 -11.82 -0.89
C ASP A 44 2.14 -10.78 -1.92
N PHE A 45 1.08 -10.06 -1.57
CA PHE A 45 0.61 -8.93 -2.37
C PHE A 45 1.42 -7.68 -2.09
N VAL A 46 1.84 -7.44 -0.85
CA VAL A 46 2.59 -6.24 -0.48
C VAL A 46 4.02 -6.28 -1.02
N VAL A 47 4.67 -7.44 -1.01
CA VAL A 47 6.09 -7.58 -1.36
C VAL A 47 6.23 -8.16 -2.77
N SER A 48 6.76 -7.37 -3.69
CA SER A 48 7.06 -7.74 -5.07
C SER A 48 8.27 -6.96 -5.56
N ASP A 49 9.13 -7.57 -6.35
CA ASP A 49 10.39 -6.95 -6.80
C ASP A 49 10.16 -5.64 -7.61
N ASP A 50 9.01 -5.54 -8.29
CA ASP A 50 8.59 -4.35 -9.05
C ASP A 50 7.74 -3.36 -8.24
N THR A 51 7.83 -3.37 -6.90
CA THR A 51 7.01 -2.52 -6.02
C THR A 51 7.87 -1.83 -4.97
N ASN A 52 7.74 -0.50 -4.89
CA ASN A 52 8.35 0.30 -3.82
C ASN A 52 7.31 1.06 -2.96
N LEU A 53 6.03 0.98 -3.32
CA LEU A 53 4.95 1.67 -2.62
C LEU A 53 3.70 0.78 -2.56
N VAL A 54 3.11 0.73 -1.38
CA VAL A 54 1.78 0.18 -1.14
C VAL A 54 0.92 1.26 -0.52
N TRP A 55 -0.33 1.41 -0.97
CA TRP A 55 -1.25 2.39 -0.41
C TRP A 55 -2.68 1.88 -0.35
N LEU A 56 -3.43 2.42 0.60
CA LEU A 56 -4.81 2.07 0.85
C LEU A 56 -5.68 3.30 0.63
N THR A 57 -6.71 3.17 -0.20
CA THR A 57 -7.75 4.20 -0.36
C THR A 57 -9.09 3.73 0.18
N ASP A 58 -9.93 4.66 0.60
CA ASP A 58 -11.34 4.37 0.86
C ASP A 58 -12.15 4.25 -0.44
N ASP A 59 -13.47 4.09 -0.30
CA ASP A 59 -14.42 3.94 -1.41
C ASP A 59 -14.60 5.22 -2.23
N GLN A 60 -14.23 6.37 -1.67
CA GLN A 60 -14.21 7.66 -2.35
C GLN A 60 -12.86 7.95 -3.03
N GLY A 61 -11.89 7.05 -2.88
CA GLY A 61 -10.54 7.20 -3.42
C GLY A 61 -9.61 8.07 -2.57
N ALA A 62 -10.01 8.45 -1.36
CA ALA A 62 -9.14 9.20 -0.46
C ALA A 62 -8.05 8.29 0.11
N LEU A 63 -6.81 8.80 0.17
CA LEU A 63 -5.69 8.07 0.77
C LEU A 63 -5.90 7.93 2.27
N VAL A 64 -5.87 6.70 2.76
CA VAL A 64 -6.05 6.34 4.17
C VAL A 64 -4.72 5.99 4.83
N TRP A 65 -3.85 5.30 4.10
CA TRP A 65 -2.56 4.82 4.60
C TRP A 65 -1.62 4.50 3.43
N SER A 66 -0.31 4.57 3.66
CA SER A 66 0.71 4.12 2.71
C SER A 66 1.96 3.61 3.41
N LEU A 67 2.64 2.66 2.76
CA LEU A 67 3.93 2.11 3.17
C LEU A 67 4.92 2.21 2.01
N ARG A 68 6.08 2.79 2.30
CA ARG A 68 7.24 2.78 1.40
C ARG A 68 8.06 1.53 1.69
N LEU A 69 8.36 0.75 0.66
CA LEU A 69 9.18 -0.46 0.78
C LEU A 69 10.65 -0.17 0.43
N ASP A 70 10.90 0.95 -0.25
CA ASP A 70 12.23 1.47 -0.59
C ASP A 70 12.88 2.30 0.53
N ASP A 71 12.24 2.39 1.70
CA ASP A 71 12.77 3.21 2.79
C ASP A 71 13.94 2.49 3.45
N GLU A 72 15.17 2.84 3.05
CA GLU A 72 16.43 2.43 3.71
C GLU A 72 16.59 3.02 5.14
N ASN A 73 15.52 3.45 5.80
CA ASN A 73 15.49 3.70 7.25
C ASN A 73 15.38 2.39 8.06
N VAL A 74 16.06 1.33 7.62
CA VAL A 74 16.56 0.33 8.57
C VAL A 74 17.70 1.02 9.28
N SER A 75 17.43 1.57 10.46
CA SER A 75 18.46 2.07 11.37
C SER A 75 19.66 1.11 11.35
N PRO A 76 20.91 1.58 11.17
CA PRO A 76 22.04 0.71 11.35
C PRO A 76 21.95 0.13 12.75
N SER A 77 21.86 -1.20 12.86
CA SER A 77 21.97 -1.90 14.14
C SER A 77 23.22 -1.39 14.87
N PRO A 78 23.14 -1.05 16.17
CA PRO A 78 24.28 -0.54 16.93
C PRO A 78 25.42 -1.55 17.04
#